data_AF-A8G274-F1
#
_entry.id   AF-A8G274-F1
#
_cell.length_a   1.000
_cell.length_b   1.000
_cell.length_c   1.000
_cell.angle_alpha   90.00
_cell.angle_beta   90.00
_cell.angle_gamma   90.00
#
_symmetry.space_group_name_H-M   'P 1'
#
loop_
_entity.id
_entity.type
_entity.pdbx_description
1 polymer ?
#
loop_
_entity_poly.entity_id
_entity_poly.type
_entity_poly.pdbx_seq_one_letter_code
_entity_poly.pdbx_strand_id
1 'polypeptide(L)'
;MSNHLDPLSNPLNMQTIQEIDNLDLPIMKKHHLRILAHCLQIIKIIKADNSFEYQNKNPLREWCDNQSKKFDDKKFSDLFYEQLESTSKKLSTFSKKIGKNIEDLEIDDLVTLVEQR
;
A
#
# COMPACT_ATOMS: atom_id res chain seq x y z
N MET A 1 21.23 4.83 15.46
CA MET A 1 21.33 3.43 14.99
C MET A 1 20.23 3.26 13.96
N SER A 2 20.61 3.09 12.71
CA SER A 2 19.66 3.04 11.58
C SER A 2 18.82 1.78 11.69
N ASN A 3 17.52 1.94 11.94
CA ASN A 3 16.56 0.86 11.77
C ASN A 3 16.51 0.55 10.28
N HIS A 4 17.29 -0.45 9.89
CA HIS A 4 17.32 -1.01 8.57
C HIS A 4 15.88 -1.45 8.25
N LEU A 5 15.22 -0.72 7.35
CA LEU A 5 13.95 -1.13 6.77
C LEU A 5 14.24 -2.42 6.02
N ASP A 6 13.98 -3.56 6.67
CA ASP A 6 14.06 -4.87 6.03
C ASP A 6 13.11 -4.81 4.83
N PRO A 7 13.59 -4.91 3.59
CA PRO A 7 12.75 -4.77 2.39
C PRO A 7 11.65 -5.83 2.27
N LEU A 8 11.79 -6.89 3.08
CA LEU A 8 10.89 -8.03 3.19
C LEU A 8 10.12 -8.03 4.51
N SER A 9 10.31 -7.03 5.37
CA SER A 9 9.37 -6.78 6.46
C SER A 9 8.03 -6.49 5.80
N ASN A 10 7.09 -7.40 6.00
CA ASN A 10 5.75 -7.25 5.49
C ASN A 10 5.24 -5.84 5.86
N PRO A 11 4.89 -4.98 4.89
CA PRO A 11 4.33 -3.64 5.15
C PRO A 11 3.14 -3.70 6.10
N LEU A 12 2.46 -4.84 6.13
CA LEU A 12 1.50 -5.19 7.16
C LEU A 12 2.19 -5.98 8.27
N ASN A 13 2.08 -5.50 9.51
CA ASN A 13 2.46 -6.30 10.66
C ASN A 13 1.53 -7.53 10.79
N MET A 14 2.00 -8.56 11.51
CA MET A 14 1.24 -9.79 11.73
C MET A 14 -0.13 -9.53 12.39
N GLN A 15 -0.18 -8.51 13.25
CA GLN A 15 -1.39 -8.12 13.96
C GLN A 15 -2.49 -7.65 13.00
N THR A 16 -2.19 -6.78 12.03
CA THR A 16 -3.15 -6.31 11.02
C THR A 16 -3.66 -7.44 10.14
N ILE A 17 -2.82 -8.43 9.84
CA ILE A 17 -3.27 -9.62 9.10
C ILE A 17 -4.27 -10.42 9.95
N GLN A 18 -3.97 -10.63 11.24
CA GLN A 18 -4.89 -11.31 12.15
C GLN A 18 -6.19 -10.54 12.34
N GLU A 19 -6.15 -9.22 12.45
CA GLU A 19 -7.32 -8.35 12.51
C GLU A 19 -8.22 -8.58 11.28
N ILE A 20 -7.65 -8.56 10.07
CA ILE A 20 -8.38 -8.84 8.82
C ILE A 20 -8.96 -10.26 8.80
N ASP A 21 -8.21 -11.24 9.30
CA ASP A 21 -8.60 -12.65 9.29
C ASP A 21 -9.77 -12.95 10.22
N ASN A 22 -9.89 -12.18 11.30
CA ASN A 22 -10.96 -12.28 12.28
C ASN A 22 -12.26 -11.56 11.87
N LEU A 23 -12.23 -10.74 10.82
CA LEU A 23 -13.44 -10.07 10.32
C LEU A 23 -14.47 -11.10 9.82
N ASP A 24 -15.76 -10.81 9.98
CA ASP A 24 -16.82 -11.64 9.41
C ASP A 24 -17.05 -11.28 7.93
N LEU A 25 -16.04 -11.55 7.10
CA LEU A 25 -16.03 -11.27 5.67
C LEU A 25 -15.77 -12.55 4.86
N PRO A 26 -16.34 -12.67 3.64
CA PRO A 26 -15.96 -13.72 2.71
C PRO A 26 -14.46 -13.74 2.45
N ILE A 27 -13.88 -14.94 2.26
CA ILE A 27 -12.44 -15.14 2.05
C ILE A 27 -11.85 -14.25 0.94
N MET A 28 -12.61 -14.02 -0.14
CA MET A 28 -12.21 -13.16 -1.24
C MET A 28 -12.16 -11.67 -0.83
N LYS A 29 -13.08 -11.21 0.02
CA LYS A 29 -13.07 -9.84 0.55
C LYS A 29 -11.91 -9.65 1.53
N LYS A 30 -11.62 -10.64 2.39
CA LYS A 30 -10.42 -10.65 3.24
C LYS A 30 -9.13 -10.56 2.43
N HIS A 31 -9.00 -11.36 1.37
CA HIS A 31 -7.82 -11.32 0.50
C HIS A 31 -7.64 -9.95 -0.16
N HIS A 32 -8.71 -9.40 -0.74
CA HIS A 32 -8.67 -8.07 -1.33
C HIS A 32 -8.35 -6.98 -0.29
N LEU A 33 -8.86 -7.10 0.94
CA LEU A 33 -8.56 -6.20 2.05
C LEU A 33 -7.07 -6.25 2.42
N ARG A 34 -6.46 -7.44 2.49
CA ARG A 34 -5.01 -7.59 2.71
C ARG A 34 -4.19 -6.88 1.62
N ILE A 35 -4.57 -7.01 0.35
CA ILE A 35 -3.90 -6.31 -0.76
C ILE A 35 -4.02 -4.79 -0.59
N LEU A 36 -5.23 -4.28 -0.32
CA LEU A 36 -5.44 -2.83 -0.13
C LEU A 36 -4.64 -2.29 1.05
N ALA A 37 -4.65 -2.99 2.18
CA ALA A 37 -3.92 -2.60 3.37
C ALA A 37 -2.40 -2.60 3.13
N HIS A 38 -1.89 -3.58 2.40
CA HIS A 38 -0.47 -3.66 2.01
C HIS A 38 -0.07 -2.48 1.12
N CYS A 39 -0.83 -2.22 0.06
CA CYS A 39 -0.60 -1.08 -0.82
C CYS A 39 -0.69 0.26 -0.08
N LEU A 40 -1.66 0.40 0.83
CA LEU A 40 -1.80 1.60 1.66
C LEU A 40 -0.54 1.84 2.51
N GLN A 41 0.00 0.81 3.15
CA GLN A 41 1.21 0.95 3.95
C GLN A 41 2.43 1.34 3.11
N ILE A 42 2.57 0.77 1.91
CA ILE A 42 3.61 1.19 0.97
C ILE A 42 3.47 2.68 0.60
N ILE A 43 2.25 3.14 0.33
CA ILE A 43 1.99 4.56 0.03
C ILE A 43 2.37 5.44 1.22
N LYS A 44 2.01 5.05 2.46
CA LYS A 44 2.40 5.79 3.68
C LYS A 44 3.92 5.86 3.83
N ILE A 45 4.64 4.77 3.57
CA ILE A 45 6.12 4.74 3.59
C ILE A 45 6.70 5.70 2.56
N ILE A 46 6.21 5.66 1.31
CA ILE A 46 6.70 6.53 0.23
C ILE A 46 6.48 8.00 0.56
N LYS A 47 5.32 8.36 1.15
CA LYS A 47 5.01 9.75 1.50
C LYS A 47 5.77 10.24 2.74
N ALA A 48 6.09 9.35 3.67
CA ALA A 48 6.96 9.67 4.81
C ALA A 48 8.44 9.83 4.41
N ASP A 49 8.85 9.25 3.28
CA ASP A 49 10.20 9.35 2.75
C ASP A 49 10.37 10.62 1.90
N ASN A 50 10.85 11.68 2.54
CA ASN A 50 11.11 12.97 1.88
C ASN A 50 12.25 12.92 0.83
N SER A 51 12.97 11.80 0.70
CA SER A 51 14.07 11.68 -0.27
C SER A 51 13.60 11.77 -1.73
N PHE A 52 12.32 11.51 -2.00
CA PHE A 52 11.73 11.60 -3.33
C PHE A 52 11.32 13.02 -3.73
N GLU A 53 11.05 13.92 -2.78
CA GLU A 53 10.60 15.29 -3.07
C GLU A 53 11.65 16.10 -3.85
N TYR A 54 12.94 15.81 -3.62
CA TYR A 54 14.06 16.53 -4.24
C TYR A 54 14.37 16.08 -5.66
N GLN A 55 13.81 14.96 -6.14
CA GLN A 55 14.19 14.39 -7.43
C GLN A 55 13.28 14.78 -8.60
N ASN A 56 12.19 15.53 -8.37
CA ASN A 56 11.15 15.86 -9.38
C ASN A 56 10.70 14.62 -10.20
N LYS A 57 10.67 13.46 -9.54
CA LYS A 57 10.24 12.17 -10.08
C LYS A 57 8.96 11.75 -9.38
N ASN A 58 8.17 10.90 -10.03
CA ASN A 58 7.04 10.24 -9.38
C ASN A 58 7.59 9.33 -8.25
N PRO A 59 7.33 9.64 -6.97
CA PRO A 59 7.91 8.90 -5.84
C PRO A 59 7.55 7.41 -5.86
N LEU A 60 6.33 7.09 -6.31
CA LEU A 60 5.84 5.71 -6.39
C LEU A 60 6.56 4.91 -7.47
N ARG A 61 6.84 5.52 -8.63
CA ARG A 61 7.63 4.88 -9.68
C ARG A 61 9.06 4.62 -9.22
N GLU A 62 9.68 5.62 -8.61
CA GLU A 62 11.06 5.51 -8.15
C GLU A 62 11.20 4.44 -7.04
N TRP A 63 10.25 4.40 -6.12
CA TRP A 63 10.23 3.36 -5.09
C TRP A 63 10.10 1.97 -5.70
N CYS A 64 9.20 1.75 -6.67
CA CYS A 64 9.05 0.48 -7.38
C CYS A 64 10.34 0.06 -8.11
N ASP A 65 10.97 0.99 -8.83
CA ASP A 65 12.23 0.72 -9.53
C ASP A 65 13.35 0.36 -8.53
N ASN A 66 13.40 1.02 -7.36
CA ASN A 66 14.38 0.72 -6.32
C ASN A 66 14.15 -0.62 -5.62
N GLN A 67 12.90 -1.03 -5.40
CA GLN A 67 12.61 -2.37 -4.87
C GLN A 67 12.95 -3.44 -5.90
N SER A 68 12.64 -3.22 -7.17
CA SER A 68 12.83 -4.21 -8.24
C SER A 68 14.31 -4.49 -8.55
N LYS A 69 15.21 -3.52 -8.33
CA LYS A 69 16.66 -3.73 -8.39
C LYS A 69 17.14 -4.88 -7.50
N LYS A 70 16.43 -5.19 -6.41
CA LYS A 70 16.78 -6.29 -5.49
C LYS A 70 16.45 -7.67 -6.07
N PHE A 71 15.55 -7.72 -7.05
CA PHE A 71 15.05 -8.95 -7.65
C PHE A 71 15.61 -9.19 -9.07
N ASP A 72 16.44 -8.28 -9.60
CA ASP A 72 16.96 -8.28 -10.98
C ASP A 72 15.89 -8.50 -12.05
N ASP A 73 14.66 -8.06 -11.78
CA ASP A 73 13.51 -8.23 -12.67
C ASP A 73 12.87 -6.88 -12.98
N LYS A 74 13.11 -6.39 -14.19
CA LYS A 74 12.54 -5.13 -14.68
C LYS A 74 11.03 -5.24 -14.95
N LYS A 75 10.53 -6.40 -15.37
CA LYS A 75 9.09 -6.61 -15.63
C LYS A 75 8.30 -6.61 -14.34
N PHE A 76 8.90 -7.10 -13.26
CA PHE A 76 8.33 -7.00 -11.91
C PHE A 76 8.06 -5.55 -11.52
N SER A 77 8.98 -4.63 -11.81
CA SER A 77 8.79 -3.19 -11.51
C SER A 77 7.55 -2.61 -12.17
N ASP A 78 7.38 -2.87 -13.48
CA ASP A 78 6.27 -2.30 -14.25
C ASP A 78 4.92 -2.86 -13.75
N LEU A 79 4.82 -4.18 -13.56
CA LEU A 79 3.59 -4.80 -13.05
C LEU A 79 3.27 -4.34 -11.63
N PHE A 80 4.27 -4.25 -10.76
CA PHE A 80 4.08 -3.81 -9.38
C PHE A 80 3.67 -2.34 -9.31
N TYR A 81 4.28 -1.50 -10.15
CA TYR A 81 3.90 -0.10 -10.31
C TYR A 81 2.43 0.04 -10.74
N GLU A 82 1.98 -0.70 -11.75
CA GLU A 82 0.59 -0.65 -12.21
C GLU A 82 -0.41 -1.03 -11.10
N GLN A 83 -0.10 -2.07 -10.32
CA GLN A 83 -0.95 -2.50 -9.21
C GLN A 83 -1.01 -1.44 -8.09
N LEU A 84 0.14 -0.87 -7.73
CA LEU A 84 0.22 0.18 -6.72
C LEU A 84 -0.44 1.49 -7.17
N GLU A 85 -0.24 1.90 -8.42
CA GLU A 85 -0.85 3.11 -8.98
C GLU A 85 -2.37 2.98 -9.02
N SER A 86 -2.88 1.86 -9.54
CA SER A 86 -4.32 1.58 -9.58
C SER A 86 -4.94 1.60 -8.17
N THR A 87 -4.28 0.96 -7.21
CA THR A 87 -4.73 0.94 -5.81
C THR A 87 -4.66 2.33 -5.18
N SER A 88 -3.59 3.08 -5.43
CA SER A 88 -3.43 4.46 -4.93
C SER A 88 -4.55 5.38 -5.43
N LYS A 89 -4.91 5.32 -6.72
CA LYS A 89 -6.03 6.07 -7.30
C LYS A 89 -7.35 5.71 -6.63
N LYS A 90 -7.58 4.41 -6.38
CA LYS A 90 -8.79 3.92 -5.71
C LYS A 90 -8.88 4.42 -4.28
N LEU A 91 -7.81 4.28 -3.50
CA LEU A 91 -7.73 4.74 -2.11
C LEU A 91 -7.86 6.25 -2.00
N SER A 92 -7.21 7.02 -2.89
CA SER A 92 -7.34 8.49 -2.94
C SER A 92 -8.77 8.93 -3.27
N THR A 93 -9.44 8.25 -4.20
CA THR A 93 -10.85 8.56 -4.53
C THR A 93 -11.75 8.28 -3.34
N PHE A 94 -11.54 7.14 -2.68
CA PHE A 94 -12.31 6.75 -1.52
C PHE A 94 -12.06 7.67 -0.31
N SER A 95 -10.80 8.02 -0.02
CA SER A 95 -10.46 8.90 1.10
C SER A 95 -11.13 10.26 0.95
N LYS A 96 -11.12 10.83 -0.26
CA LYS A 96 -11.82 12.09 -0.58
C LYS A 96 -13.32 11.97 -0.35
N LYS A 97 -13.94 10.83 -0.72
CA LYS A 97 -15.37 10.57 -0.52
C LYS A 97 -15.75 10.57 0.96
N ILE A 98 -14.88 10.07 1.84
CA ILE A 98 -15.13 10.02 3.29
C ILE A 98 -14.50 11.19 4.06
N GLY A 99 -13.93 12.19 3.37
CA GLY A 99 -13.33 13.37 3.99
C GLY A 99 -12.01 13.12 4.73
N LYS A 100 -11.30 12.03 4.43
CA LYS A 100 -9.99 11.68 5.03
C LYS A 100 -8.84 11.89 4.04
N ASN A 101 -7.64 12.17 4.57
CA ASN A 101 -6.43 12.01 3.76
C ASN A 101 -6.14 10.53 3.57
N ILE A 102 -5.43 10.19 2.50
CA ILE A 102 -5.05 8.79 2.22
C ILE A 102 -4.20 8.19 3.36
N GLU A 103 -3.39 9.00 4.03
CA GLU A 103 -2.51 8.59 5.14
C GLU A 103 -3.29 8.29 6.42
N ASP A 104 -4.49 8.86 6.55
CA ASP A 104 -5.37 8.70 7.72
C ASP A 104 -6.34 7.53 7.55
N LEU A 105 -6.25 6.79 6.44
CA LEU A 105 -7.07 5.59 6.23
C LEU A 105 -6.62 4.48 7.19
N GLU A 106 -7.61 3.85 7.81
CA GLU A 106 -7.49 2.73 8.74
C GLU A 106 -8.17 1.47 8.17
N ILE A 107 -8.02 0.32 8.85
CA ILE A 107 -8.60 -0.95 8.38
C ILE A 107 -10.12 -0.87 8.24
N ASP A 108 -10.81 -0.22 9.17
CA ASP A 108 -12.27 -0.07 9.12
C ASP A 108 -12.74 0.72 7.88
N ASP A 109 -11.97 1.72 7.45
CA ASP A 109 -12.22 2.45 6.21
C ASP A 109 -12.07 1.52 5.00
N LEU A 110 -11.05 0.66 5.01
CA LEU A 110 -10.81 -0.30 3.94
C LEU A 110 -11.86 -1.42 3.91
N VAL A 111 -12.38 -1.85 5.08
CA VAL A 111 -13.52 -2.76 5.19
C VAL A 111 -14.73 -2.15 4.48
N THR A 112 -15.06 -0.90 4.81
CA THR A 112 -16.15 -0.17 4.17
C THR A 112 -15.96 -0.09 2.64
N LEU A 113 -14.73 0.09 2.16
CA LEU A 113 -14.41 0.11 0.73
C LEU A 113 -14.62 -1.25 0.04
N VAL A 114 -14.28 -2.38 0.68
CA VAL A 114 -14.46 -3.71 0.08
C VAL A 114 -15.90 -4.21 0.18
N GLU A 115 -16.69 -3.69 1.11
CA GLU A 115 -18.11 -3.98 1.24
C GLU A 115 -18.97 -3.30 0.18
N GLN A 116 -18.56 -2.11 -0.30
CA GLN A 116 -19.21 -1.40 -1.42
C GLN A 116 -19.06 -2.10 -2.80
N ARG A 117 -18.38 -3.24 -2.86
CA ARG A 117 -18.08 -4.01 -4.06
C ARG A 117 -18.72 -5.40 -4.02
#